data_AF-A0A9D5K1J8-F1
#
_entry.id   AF-A0A9D5K1J8-F1
#
_cell.length_a   1.000
_cell.length_b   1.000
_cell.length_c   1.000
_cell.angle_alpha   90.00
_cell.angle_beta   90.00
_cell.angle_gamma   90.00
#
_symmetry.space_group_name_H-M   'P 1'
#
loop_
_entity.id
_entity.type
_entity.pdbx_description
1 polymer ?
#
loop_
_entity_poly.entity_id
_entity_poly.type
_entity_poly.pdbx_seq_one_letter_code
_entity_poly.pdbx_strand_id
1 'polypeptide(L)'
;YKQLHALPGVDVALGMPLSTYNADKFQQTFDAAQRECPWMTYADFHVNIFHTSYYYGNADLTLSDQENEHLIQEVNTYRGLRGMKLHPISWLEHTYLKHVERYIRTGKTPMRCHALRSSCFLDPTGIVYPCGMYDRVIGNLREYDYNLARIWNLEECQRVQQEIWNYHCPHCWTPCEAYQSILGDFLQFG
;
A
#
# COMPACT_ATOMS: atom_id res chain seq x y z
N TYR A 1 20.84 -1.16 6.69
CA TYR A 1 20.69 -0.21 5.57
C TYR A 1 21.99 -0.06 4.77
N LYS A 2 23.07 0.55 5.29
CA LYS A 2 24.35 0.71 4.56
C LYS A 2 24.93 -0.61 4.03
N GLN A 3 24.88 -1.66 4.85
CA GLN A 3 25.34 -3.00 4.45
C GLN A 3 24.46 -3.65 3.37
N LEU A 4 23.15 -3.39 3.37
CA LEU A 4 22.24 -3.90 2.34
C LEU A 4 22.51 -3.22 1.00
N HIS A 5 22.79 -1.92 1.01
CA HIS A 5 23.09 -1.17 -0.22
C HIS A 5 24.41 -1.61 -0.87
N ALA A 6 25.37 -2.08 -0.08
CA ALA A 6 26.63 -2.60 -0.60
C ALA A 6 26.48 -3.95 -1.34
N LEU A 7 25.33 -4.61 -1.25
CA LEU A 7 25.08 -5.89 -1.93
C LEU A 7 24.77 -5.66 -3.41
N PRO A 8 25.54 -6.26 -4.34
CA PRO A 8 25.25 -6.16 -5.77
C PRO A 8 23.86 -6.67 -6.11
N GLY A 9 23.11 -5.90 -6.91
CA GLY A 9 21.77 -6.27 -7.37
C GLY A 9 20.66 -6.09 -6.34
N VAL A 10 20.93 -5.44 -5.20
CA VAL A 10 19.93 -5.13 -4.19
C VAL A 10 19.63 -3.63 -4.18
N ASP A 11 18.40 -3.27 -4.53
CA ASP A 11 17.88 -1.92 -4.33
C ASP A 11 17.38 -1.76 -2.89
N VAL A 12 17.75 -0.64 -2.26
CA VAL A 12 17.41 -0.38 -0.86
C VAL A 12 16.68 0.94 -0.76
N ALA A 13 15.54 0.92 -0.10
CA ALA A 13 14.76 2.12 0.18
C ALA A 13 14.31 2.18 1.65
N LEU A 14 14.03 3.38 2.14
CA LEU A 14 13.44 3.61 3.46
C LEU A 14 11.95 3.89 3.34
N GLY A 15 11.16 3.34 4.25
CA GLY A 15 9.72 3.60 4.32
C GLY A 15 9.37 4.40 5.57
N MET A 16 8.50 5.41 5.43
CA MET A 16 7.88 6.11 6.57
C MET A 16 6.36 6.14 6.40
N PRO A 17 5.59 5.72 7.42
CA PRO A 17 4.17 5.99 7.47
C PRO A 17 3.94 7.48 7.78
N LEU A 18 3.18 8.18 6.93
CA LEU A 18 2.68 9.52 7.21
C LEU A 18 1.30 9.46 7.85
N SER A 19 1.22 10.07 9.02
CA SER A 19 0.03 10.20 9.86
C SER A 19 -0.04 11.62 10.39
N THR A 20 -1.14 11.98 11.05
CA THR A 20 -1.29 13.31 11.65
C THR A 20 -0.24 13.64 12.70
N TYR A 21 0.35 12.61 13.33
CA TYR A 21 1.39 12.76 14.35
C TYR A 21 2.78 13.11 13.79
N ASN A 22 3.04 12.84 12.51
CA ASN A 22 4.38 12.95 11.92
C ASN A 22 4.40 13.48 10.48
N ALA A 23 3.25 13.95 9.95
CA ALA A 23 3.13 14.44 8.58
C ALA A 23 4.16 15.53 8.25
N ASP A 24 4.39 16.47 9.19
CA ASP A 24 5.33 17.58 9.06
C ASP A 24 6.81 17.18 9.28
N LYS A 25 7.08 15.90 9.61
CA LYS A 25 8.43 15.41 9.96
C LYS A 25 9.14 14.73 8.81
N PHE A 26 8.55 14.70 7.61
CA PHE A 26 9.16 14.06 6.45
C PHE A 26 10.57 14.60 6.19
N GLN A 27 10.72 15.93 6.02
CA GLN A 27 12.01 16.53 5.69
C GLN A 27 13.06 16.27 6.77
N GLN A 28 12.69 16.44 8.04
CA GLN A 28 13.58 16.16 9.17
C GLN A 28 14.06 14.71 9.17
N THR A 29 13.17 13.77 8.87
CA THR A 29 13.48 12.33 8.80
C THR A 29 14.40 12.04 7.62
N PHE A 30 14.12 12.62 6.45
CA PHE A 30 14.96 12.50 5.27
C PHE A 30 16.37 13.03 5.52
N ASP A 31 16.50 14.24 6.07
CA ASP A 31 17.80 14.86 6.36
C ASP A 31 18.61 14.05 7.39
N ALA A 32 17.94 13.45 8.37
CA ALA A 32 18.59 12.54 9.32
C ALA A 32 19.10 11.27 8.65
N ALA A 33 18.28 10.65 7.80
CA ALA A 33 18.67 9.45 7.06
C ALA A 33 19.78 9.75 6.04
N GLN A 34 19.75 10.90 5.37
CA GLN A 34 20.75 11.30 4.38
C GLN A 34 22.10 11.62 5.02
N ARG A 35 22.13 12.19 6.22
CA ARG A 35 23.38 12.34 7.00
C ARG A 35 24.07 11.01 7.25
N GLU A 36 23.30 9.96 7.54
CA GLU A 36 23.83 8.62 7.70
C GLU A 36 24.17 7.95 6.36
N CYS A 37 23.41 8.26 5.32
CA CYS A 37 23.46 7.60 4.01
C CYS A 37 23.49 8.66 2.89
N PRO A 38 24.65 9.26 2.61
CA PRO A 38 24.75 10.41 1.69
C PRO A 38 24.36 10.13 0.24
N TRP A 39 24.32 8.86 -0.16
CA TRP A 39 23.90 8.40 -1.49
C TRP A 39 22.38 8.42 -1.67
N MET A 40 21.61 8.52 -0.58
CA MET A 40 20.16 8.44 -0.61
C MET A 40 19.56 9.71 -1.23
N THR A 41 18.62 9.49 -2.16
CA THR A 41 17.80 10.55 -2.78
C THR A 41 16.35 10.39 -2.36
N TYR A 42 15.50 11.39 -2.63
CA TYR A 42 14.06 11.27 -2.37
C TYR A 42 13.39 10.08 -3.08
N ALA A 43 14.00 9.55 -4.15
CA ALA A 43 13.48 8.37 -4.84
C ALA A 43 13.70 7.06 -4.07
N ASP A 44 14.67 7.04 -3.15
CA ASP A 44 15.06 5.90 -2.30
C ASP A 44 14.35 5.96 -0.95
N PHE A 45 13.34 6.81 -0.85
CA PHE A 45 12.43 6.95 0.25
C PHE A 45 11.01 6.65 -0.26
N HIS A 46 10.19 6.02 0.57
CA HIS A 46 8.81 5.67 0.29
C HIS A 46 7.94 6.18 1.43
N VAL A 47 6.79 6.70 1.07
CA VAL A 47 5.82 7.22 2.02
C VAL A 47 4.55 6.42 1.89
N ASN A 48 4.08 5.93 3.03
CA ASN A 48 2.81 5.22 3.11
C ASN A 48 1.83 6.09 3.90
N ILE A 49 0.63 6.32 3.40
CA ILE A 49 -0.36 7.02 4.22
C ILE A 49 -0.88 6.11 5.35
N PHE A 50 -1.22 6.75 6.46
CA PHE A 50 -1.99 6.14 7.53
C PHE A 50 -3.26 5.50 6.98
N HIS A 51 -3.60 4.34 7.53
CA HIS A 51 -4.77 3.57 7.16
C HIS A 51 -5.30 2.82 8.39
N THR A 52 -6.59 2.55 8.36
CA THR A 52 -7.28 1.78 9.39
C THR A 52 -7.51 0.34 8.93
N SER A 53 -7.41 -0.59 9.86
CA SER A 53 -7.71 -2.01 9.66
C SER A 53 -8.13 -2.65 10.97
N TYR A 54 -9.00 -3.66 10.88
CA TYR A 54 -9.28 -4.57 11.99
C TYR A 54 -7.99 -5.24 12.50
N TYR A 55 -7.05 -5.53 11.60
CA TYR A 55 -5.80 -6.24 11.92
C TYR A 55 -4.89 -5.43 12.85
N TYR A 56 -4.90 -4.10 12.76
CA TYR A 56 -4.09 -3.23 13.62
C TYR A 56 -4.83 -2.79 14.89
N GLY A 57 -6.08 -3.21 15.08
CA GLY A 57 -6.92 -2.74 16.19
C GLY A 57 -7.18 -1.23 16.15
N ASN A 58 -7.16 -0.62 14.96
CA ASN A 58 -7.27 0.83 14.77
C ASN A 58 -8.43 1.23 13.84
N ALA A 59 -9.41 0.33 13.66
CA ALA A 59 -10.56 0.50 12.78
C ALA A 59 -11.42 1.74 13.11
N ASP A 60 -11.45 2.14 14.39
CA ASP A 60 -12.27 3.25 14.87
C ASP A 60 -11.61 4.64 14.68
N LEU A 61 -10.35 4.70 14.24
CA LEU A 61 -9.65 5.97 14.04
C LEU A 61 -10.22 6.71 12.82
N THR A 62 -10.72 7.92 13.05
CA THR A 62 -11.18 8.81 12.01
C THR A 62 -10.41 10.12 12.10
N LEU A 63 -9.88 10.60 10.98
CA LEU A 63 -9.19 11.88 10.89
C LEU A 63 -10.20 13.01 10.70
N SER A 64 -9.97 14.14 11.35
CA SER A 64 -10.72 15.38 11.09
C SER A 64 -10.40 15.95 9.70
N ASP A 65 -11.26 16.85 9.20
CA ASP A 65 -11.03 17.53 7.91
C ASP A 65 -9.70 18.30 7.88
N GLN A 66 -9.35 18.96 8.99
CA GLN A 66 -8.10 19.69 9.11
C GLN A 66 -6.89 18.75 9.02
N GLU A 67 -6.96 17.60 9.68
CA GLU A 67 -5.94 16.57 9.62
C GLU A 67 -5.79 15.97 8.22
N ASN A 68 -6.91 15.75 7.53
CA ASN A 68 -6.93 15.28 6.15
C ASN A 68 -6.27 16.29 5.20
N GLU A 69 -6.60 17.58 5.30
CA GLU A 69 -5.98 18.62 4.46
C GLU A 69 -4.47 18.74 4.72
N HIS A 70 -4.05 18.66 5.98
CA HIS A 70 -2.63 18.66 6.33
C HIS A 70 -1.89 17.46 5.70
N LEU A 71 -2.46 16.26 5.79
CA LEU A 71 -1.88 15.06 5.19
C LEU A 71 -1.80 15.17 3.65
N ILE A 72 -2.84 15.72 3.00
CA ILE A 72 -2.85 15.97 1.56
C ILE A 72 -1.73 16.94 1.16
N GLN A 73 -1.55 18.03 1.92
CA GLN A 73 -0.50 19.01 1.66
C GLN A 73 0.90 18.37 1.75
N GLU A 74 1.17 17.61 2.81
CA GLU A 74 2.48 16.98 3.01
C GLU A 74 2.77 15.91 1.93
N VAL A 75 1.78 15.11 1.55
CA VAL A 75 1.92 14.14 0.45
C VAL A 75 2.22 14.85 -0.88
N ASN A 76 1.55 15.97 -1.16
CA ASN A 76 1.77 16.75 -2.38
C ASN A 76 3.18 17.39 -2.40
N THR A 77 3.64 17.92 -1.26
CA THR A 77 5.02 18.41 -1.09
C THR A 77 6.03 17.31 -1.37
N TYR A 78 5.87 16.15 -0.73
CA TYR A 78 6.75 14.99 -0.93
C TYR A 78 6.77 14.52 -2.40
N ARG A 79 5.60 14.41 -3.04
CA ARG A 79 5.49 14.04 -4.45
C ARG A 79 6.28 15.01 -5.34
N GLY A 80 6.25 16.31 -5.02
CA GLY A 80 7.03 17.34 -5.71
C GLY A 80 8.53 17.16 -5.53
N LEU A 81 9.00 16.92 -4.30
CA LEU A 81 10.41 16.70 -3.98
C LEU A 81 10.98 15.44 -4.64
N ARG A 82 10.19 14.35 -4.67
CA ARG A 82 10.61 13.09 -5.27
C ARG A 82 10.73 13.15 -6.79
N GLY A 83 9.85 13.90 -7.44
CA GLY A 83 9.78 13.97 -8.90
C GLY A 83 9.49 12.61 -9.57
N MET A 84 9.82 12.50 -10.85
CA MET A 84 9.73 11.24 -11.61
C MET A 84 11.11 10.87 -12.15
N LYS A 85 11.55 9.63 -11.87
CA LYS A 85 12.69 8.99 -12.54
C LYS A 85 12.16 7.99 -13.57
N LEU A 86 12.94 7.73 -14.63
CA LEU A 86 12.65 6.71 -15.64
C LEU A 86 12.90 5.29 -15.08
N HIS A 87 12.11 4.89 -14.09
CA HIS A 87 12.18 3.59 -13.45
C HIS A 87 10.76 3.08 -13.13
N PRO A 88 10.44 1.79 -13.34
CA PRO A 88 9.09 1.26 -13.12
C PRO A 88 8.55 1.49 -11.70
N ILE A 89 9.39 1.29 -10.68
CA ILE A 89 9.01 1.53 -9.28
C ILE A 89 8.77 3.02 -9.01
N SER A 90 9.54 3.91 -9.65
CA SER A 90 9.32 5.35 -9.51
C SER A 90 7.99 5.80 -10.12
N TRP A 91 7.58 5.17 -11.22
CA TRP A 91 6.27 5.39 -11.84
C TRP A 91 5.11 4.87 -10.98
N LEU A 92 5.24 3.67 -10.40
CA LEU A 92 4.26 3.12 -9.45
C LEU A 92 4.06 4.06 -8.26
N GLU A 93 5.16 4.49 -7.63
CA GLU A 93 5.11 5.41 -6.49
C GLU A 93 4.50 6.76 -6.87
N HIS A 94 4.86 7.30 -8.03
CA HIS A 94 4.29 8.57 -8.48
C HIS A 94 2.77 8.44 -8.70
N THR A 95 2.32 7.34 -9.28
CA THR A 95 0.89 7.08 -9.52
C THR A 95 0.14 6.84 -8.20
N TYR A 96 0.75 6.13 -7.27
CA TYR A 96 0.24 5.96 -5.91
C TYR A 96 0.01 7.32 -5.24
N LEU A 97 1.05 8.16 -5.13
CA LEU A 97 1.00 9.48 -4.50
C LEU A 97 0.00 10.41 -5.20
N LYS A 98 -0.11 10.33 -6.53
CA LYS A 98 -1.08 11.10 -7.31
C LYS A 98 -2.53 10.82 -6.91
N HIS A 99 -2.84 9.60 -6.49
CA HIS A 99 -4.20 9.19 -6.14
C HIS A 99 -4.50 9.22 -4.64
N VAL A 100 -3.49 9.46 -3.79
CA VAL A 100 -3.66 9.60 -2.33
C VAL A 100 -4.70 10.67 -1.99
N GLU A 101 -4.61 11.86 -2.59
CA GLU A 101 -5.56 12.94 -2.29
C GLU A 101 -7.01 12.52 -2.57
N ARG A 102 -7.26 11.87 -3.71
CA ARG A 102 -8.59 11.36 -4.05
C ARG A 102 -9.07 10.35 -3.02
N TYR A 103 -8.20 9.45 -2.57
CA TYR A 103 -8.56 8.49 -1.52
C TYR A 103 -8.91 9.18 -0.21
N ILE A 104 -8.06 10.10 0.28
CA ILE A 104 -8.31 10.85 1.52
C ILE A 104 -9.66 11.59 1.45
N ARG A 105 -9.96 12.26 0.33
CA ARG A 105 -11.20 13.03 0.17
C ARG A 105 -12.46 12.18 0.03
N THR A 106 -12.36 10.95 -0.45
CA THR A 106 -13.54 10.13 -0.80
C THR A 106 -13.71 8.89 0.06
N GLY A 107 -12.67 8.45 0.76
CA GLY A 107 -12.58 7.17 1.44
C GLY A 107 -12.59 5.96 0.49
N LYS A 108 -12.60 6.16 -0.83
CA LYS A 108 -12.78 5.08 -1.82
C LYS A 108 -11.48 4.79 -2.55
N THR A 109 -11.21 3.51 -2.76
CA THR A 109 -10.08 3.09 -3.62
C THR A 109 -10.24 3.77 -5.00
N PRO A 110 -9.22 4.50 -5.48
CA PRO A 110 -9.26 5.25 -6.74
C PRO A 110 -9.47 4.40 -8.00
N MET A 111 -9.22 3.10 -7.92
CA MET A 111 -9.29 2.15 -9.03
C MET A 111 -9.69 0.75 -8.56
N ARG A 112 -9.91 -0.18 -9.49
CA ARG A 112 -10.27 -1.56 -9.16
C ARG A 112 -9.12 -2.23 -8.41
N CYS A 113 -9.43 -2.77 -7.24
CA CYS A 113 -8.44 -3.45 -6.43
C CYS A 113 -8.17 -4.86 -7.00
N HIS A 114 -6.90 -5.27 -7.04
CA HIS A 114 -6.49 -6.61 -7.50
C HIS A 114 -6.20 -7.59 -6.35
N ALA A 115 -6.54 -7.23 -5.12
CA ALA A 115 -6.61 -8.16 -4.00
C ALA A 115 -7.48 -9.38 -4.37
N LEU A 116 -7.04 -10.57 -3.95
CA LEU A 116 -7.61 -11.88 -4.28
C LEU A 116 -7.58 -12.25 -5.79
N ARG A 117 -7.03 -11.40 -6.66
CA ARG A 117 -6.67 -11.74 -8.05
C ARG A 117 -5.17 -11.96 -8.21
N SER A 118 -4.37 -11.11 -7.60
CA SER A 118 -2.90 -11.09 -7.76
C SER A 118 -2.18 -11.42 -6.46
N SER A 119 -2.86 -11.31 -5.32
CA SER A 119 -2.33 -11.62 -3.99
C SER A 119 -3.42 -12.04 -3.01
N CYS A 120 -3.03 -12.65 -1.89
CA CYS A 120 -3.87 -12.84 -0.71
C CYS A 120 -3.08 -12.49 0.56
N PHE A 121 -3.80 -12.28 1.66
CA PHE A 121 -3.22 -12.18 2.99
C PHE A 121 -3.36 -13.52 3.71
N LEU A 122 -2.27 -14.00 4.30
CA LEU A 122 -2.22 -15.23 5.08
C LEU A 122 -1.80 -14.87 6.51
N ASP A 123 -2.64 -15.20 7.48
CA ASP A 123 -2.32 -14.96 8.88
C ASP A 123 -1.42 -16.09 9.46
N PRO A 124 -0.83 -15.89 10.66
CA PRO A 124 -0.02 -16.92 11.31
C PRO A 124 -0.78 -18.21 11.67
N THR A 125 -2.13 -18.15 11.74
CA THR A 125 -3.00 -19.29 12.04
C THR A 125 -3.44 -20.05 10.78
N GLY A 126 -2.91 -19.70 9.62
CA GLY A 126 -3.16 -20.37 8.35
C GLY A 126 -4.44 -19.94 7.65
N ILE A 127 -5.14 -18.92 8.15
CA ILE A 127 -6.36 -18.37 7.55
C ILE A 127 -5.98 -17.46 6.39
N VAL A 128 -6.64 -17.68 5.25
CA VAL A 128 -6.49 -16.91 4.02
C VAL A 128 -7.59 -15.86 3.94
N TYR A 129 -7.19 -14.63 3.68
CA TYR A 129 -8.03 -13.45 3.48
C TYR A 129 -7.72 -12.82 2.11
N PRO A 130 -8.63 -12.02 1.52
CA PRO A 130 -8.33 -11.28 0.29
C PRO A 130 -7.16 -10.30 0.44
N CYS A 131 -7.11 -9.59 1.56
CA CYS A 131 -6.07 -8.62 1.91
C CYS A 131 -6.09 -8.35 3.42
N GLY A 132 -5.13 -7.56 3.91
CA GLY A 132 -5.06 -7.16 5.33
C GLY A 132 -6.13 -6.16 5.77
N MET A 133 -7.04 -5.74 4.89
CA MET A 133 -8.07 -4.73 5.18
C MET A 133 -9.48 -5.30 5.20
N TYR A 134 -9.68 -6.49 4.66
CA TYR A 134 -11.01 -7.09 4.53
C TYR A 134 -11.03 -8.45 5.25
N ASP A 135 -11.82 -8.52 6.31
CA ASP A 135 -11.93 -9.63 7.26
C ASP A 135 -12.72 -10.85 6.74
N ARG A 136 -12.93 -10.93 5.42
CA ARG A 136 -13.54 -12.10 4.78
C ARG A 136 -12.59 -13.28 4.78
N VAL A 137 -12.96 -14.31 5.54
CA VAL A 137 -12.26 -15.60 5.51
C VAL A 137 -12.57 -16.31 4.19
N ILE A 138 -11.52 -16.64 3.44
CA ILE A 138 -11.60 -17.40 2.19
C ILE A 138 -11.43 -18.91 2.47
N GLY A 139 -10.55 -19.27 3.41
CA GLY A 139 -10.32 -20.64 3.82
C GLY A 139 -9.17 -20.75 4.81
N ASN A 140 -8.90 -21.97 5.31
CA ASN A 140 -7.76 -22.25 6.18
C ASN A 140 -6.83 -23.28 5.54
N LEU A 141 -5.53 -22.98 5.40
CA LEU A 141 -4.54 -23.89 4.82
C LEU A 141 -4.53 -25.28 5.48
N ARG A 142 -4.84 -25.37 6.78
CA ARG A 142 -4.90 -26.63 7.52
C ARG A 142 -5.99 -27.59 7.01
N GLU A 143 -7.04 -27.06 6.38
CA GLU A 143 -8.14 -27.83 5.81
C GLU A 143 -7.86 -28.31 4.37
N TYR A 144 -6.82 -27.78 3.74
CA TYR A 144 -6.50 -28.02 2.33
C TYR A 144 -5.08 -28.58 2.12
N ASP A 145 -4.56 -29.33 3.09
CA ASP A 145 -3.20 -29.91 3.05
C ASP A 145 -2.10 -28.86 2.77
N TYR A 146 -2.29 -27.63 3.25
CA TYR A 146 -1.42 -26.48 2.99
C TYR A 146 -1.25 -26.14 1.50
N ASN A 147 -2.20 -26.56 0.65
CA ASN A 147 -2.21 -26.24 -0.77
C ASN A 147 -3.05 -24.99 -1.05
N LEU A 148 -2.40 -23.83 -1.13
CA LEU A 148 -3.05 -22.56 -1.42
C LEU A 148 -3.80 -22.57 -2.75
N ALA A 149 -3.34 -23.31 -3.76
CA ALA A 149 -4.02 -23.37 -5.05
C ALA A 149 -5.41 -24.00 -4.95
N ARG A 150 -5.65 -24.91 -3.99
CA ARG A 150 -7.00 -25.46 -3.75
C ARG A 150 -7.94 -24.38 -3.23
N ILE A 151 -7.48 -23.55 -2.30
CA ILE A 151 -8.24 -22.41 -1.77
C ILE A 151 -8.47 -21.37 -2.88
N TRP A 152 -7.44 -21.07 -3.66
CA TRP A 152 -7.49 -20.06 -4.73
C TRP A 152 -8.55 -20.34 -5.80
N ASN A 153 -8.83 -21.63 -6.07
CA ASN A 153 -9.80 -22.05 -7.08
C ASN A 153 -11.22 -22.28 -6.52
N LEU A 154 -11.49 -21.93 -5.26
CA LEU A 154 -12.84 -22.00 -4.70
C LEU A 154 -13.77 -20.99 -5.39
N GLU A 155 -15.05 -21.34 -5.50
CA GLU A 155 -16.10 -20.41 -5.97
C GLU A 155 -16.17 -19.16 -5.08
N GLU A 156 -15.90 -19.32 -3.79
CA GLU A 156 -15.84 -18.23 -2.81
C GLU A 156 -14.77 -17.18 -3.18
N CYS A 157 -13.61 -17.59 -3.71
CA CYS A 157 -12.59 -16.66 -4.19
C CYS A 157 -13.13 -15.78 -5.31
N GLN A 158 -13.80 -16.37 -6.30
CA GLN A 158 -14.37 -15.64 -7.42
C GLN A 158 -15.46 -14.67 -6.93
N ARG A 159 -16.31 -15.12 -6.00
CA ARG A 159 -17.37 -14.29 -5.41
C ARG A 159 -16.80 -13.06 -4.69
N VAL A 160 -15.84 -13.25 -3.79
CA VAL A 160 -15.22 -12.16 -3.02
C VAL A 160 -14.39 -11.24 -3.93
N GLN A 161 -13.74 -11.79 -4.97
CA GLN A 161 -13.08 -10.97 -5.98
C GLN A 161 -14.06 -10.05 -6.71
N GLN A 162 -15.26 -10.52 -7.05
CA GLN A 162 -16.31 -9.67 -7.62
C GLN A 162 -16.81 -8.62 -6.61
N GLU A 163 -16.92 -8.95 -5.33
CA GLU A 163 -17.24 -7.96 -4.28
C GLU A 163 -16.19 -6.83 -4.26
N ILE A 164 -14.91 -7.18 -4.30
CA ILE A 164 -13.80 -6.21 -4.34
C ILE A 164 -13.86 -5.33 -5.59
N TRP A 165 -14.11 -5.90 -6.77
CA TRP A 165 -14.22 -5.16 -8.04
C TRP A 165 -15.44 -4.28 -8.16
N ASN A 166 -16.51 -4.65 -7.47
CA ASN A 166 -17.72 -3.84 -7.34
C ASN A 166 -17.65 -2.87 -6.16
N TYR A 167 -16.47 -2.64 -5.59
CA TYR A 167 -16.26 -1.67 -4.51
C TYR A 167 -17.07 -2.01 -3.25
N HIS A 168 -17.37 -3.28 -2.99
CA HIS A 168 -18.03 -3.79 -1.78
C HIS A 168 -17.02 -4.32 -0.75
N CYS A 169 -15.86 -3.67 -0.65
CA CYS A 169 -14.86 -3.93 0.39
C CYS A 169 -14.69 -2.67 1.27
N PRO A 170 -14.00 -2.74 2.41
CA PRO A 170 -13.78 -1.59 3.29
C PRO A 170 -13.05 -0.39 2.67
N HIS A 171 -12.48 -0.57 1.46
CA HIS A 171 -11.62 0.37 0.75
C HIS A 171 -10.29 0.63 1.47
N CYS A 172 -9.21 0.71 0.69
CA CYS A 172 -7.92 1.13 1.20
C CYS A 172 -7.08 1.72 0.07
N TRP A 173 -5.99 2.39 0.44
CA TRP A 173 -4.96 2.83 -0.50
C TRP A 173 -3.58 2.66 0.13
N THR A 174 -3.25 1.41 0.45
CA THR A 174 -1.92 1.02 0.89
C THR A 174 -1.05 0.63 -0.30
N PRO A 175 0.28 0.79 -0.25
CA PRO A 175 1.16 0.38 -1.34
C PRO A 175 0.98 -1.09 -1.75
N CYS A 176 0.76 -1.99 -0.78
CA CYS A 176 0.57 -3.41 -1.01
C CYS A 176 -0.58 -3.69 -1.98
N GLU A 177 -1.70 -2.97 -1.85
CA GLU A 177 -2.87 -3.13 -2.71
C GLU A 177 -2.85 -2.17 -3.91
N ALA A 178 -2.33 -0.96 -3.72
CA ALA A 178 -2.29 0.08 -4.73
C ALA A 178 -1.33 -0.28 -5.86
N TYR A 179 -0.09 -0.73 -5.57
CA TYR A 179 0.89 -1.00 -6.63
C TYR A 179 0.46 -2.14 -7.55
N GLN A 180 -0.05 -3.24 -6.98
CA GLN A 180 -0.58 -4.35 -7.77
C GLN A 180 -1.79 -3.92 -8.60
N SER A 181 -2.62 -3.02 -8.08
CA SER A 181 -3.80 -2.52 -8.79
C SER A 181 -3.44 -1.54 -9.90
N ILE A 182 -2.48 -0.64 -9.66
CA ILE A 182 -1.93 0.27 -10.66
C ILE A 182 -1.33 -0.53 -11.82
N LEU A 183 -0.52 -1.54 -11.50
CA LEU A 183 0.08 -2.40 -12.52
C LEU A 183 -0.98 -3.23 -13.27
N GLY A 184 -1.93 -3.81 -12.53
CA GLY A 184 -2.98 -4.65 -13.09
C GLY A 184 -3.95 -3.90 -14.01
N ASP A 185 -4.27 -2.64 -13.68
CA ASP A 185 -5.07 -1.77 -14.53
C ASP A 185 -4.27 -1.31 -15.76
N PHE A 186 -2.99 -0.96 -15.60
CA PHE A 186 -2.13 -0.61 -16.74
C PHE A 186 -2.05 -1.76 -17.77
N LEU A 187 -1.88 -3.00 -17.32
CA LEU A 187 -1.78 -4.17 -18.21
C LEU A 187 -3.12 -4.58 -18.85
N GLN A 188 -4.26 -4.14 -18.32
CA GLN A 188 -5.58 -4.41 -18.91
C GLN A 188 -6.01 -3.37 -19.94
N PHE A 189 -5.45 -2.17 -19.88
CA PHE A 189 -5.80 -1.05 -20.76
C PHE A 189 -4.60 -0.57 -21.62
N GLY A 190 -3.49 -1.30 -21.61
CA GLY A 190 -2.29 -1.04 -22.41
C GLY A 190 -2.19 -1.91 -23.66
#